data_AF-A0AAD8C862-F1
#
_entry.id   AF-A0AAD8C862-F1
#
_cell.length_a   1.000
_cell.length_b   1.000
_cell.length_c   1.000
_cell.angle_alpha   90.00
_cell.angle_beta   90.00
_cell.angle_gamma   90.00
#
_symmetry.space_group_name_H-M   'P 1'
#
loop_
_entity.id
_entity.type
_entity.pdbx_description
1 polymer ?
#
loop_
_entity_poly.entity_id
_entity_poly.type
_entity_poly.pdbx_seq_one_letter_code
_entity_poly.pdbx_strand_id
1 'polypeptide(L)'
;SRLIPSATLLNSTLGRLYFVPGMYCDTSKVNFTIATNGSVSTCLWLSDILATYNDSLYNCQDLGAHLFTIKVPEKLNILLNSVKTFNVEYWIGLNDRDQEGVFRWVDDGSVWTNNFPLFAPMIIAYRNNYVL
;
A
#
# COMPACT_ATOMS: atom_id res chain seq x y z
N SER A 1 14.91 23.32 -59.15
CA SER A 1 15.72 22.38 -58.35
C SER A 1 15.17 22.38 -56.92
N ARG A 2 15.09 21.19 -56.32
CA ARG A 2 14.21 20.82 -55.20
C ARG A 2 14.34 21.72 -53.97
N LEU A 3 13.20 22.23 -53.50
CA LEU A 3 13.02 22.66 -52.11
C LEU A 3 13.09 21.41 -51.23
N ILE A 4 13.99 21.44 -50.25
CA ILE A 4 14.21 20.36 -49.28
C ILE A 4 12.90 20.17 -48.50
N PRO A 5 12.38 18.94 -48.30
CA PRO A 5 11.25 18.73 -47.42
C PRO A 5 11.68 19.09 -46.01
N SER A 6 10.95 20.01 -45.37
CA SER A 6 11.00 20.16 -43.92
C SER A 6 10.56 18.83 -43.32
N ALA A 7 11.52 17.94 -43.09
CA ALA A 7 11.48 17.13 -41.91
C ALA A 7 11.45 18.14 -40.76
N THR A 8 10.25 18.56 -40.39
CA THR A 8 9.94 18.88 -39.01
C THR A 8 10.21 17.58 -38.24
N LEU A 9 11.50 17.33 -38.05
CA LEU A 9 12.03 16.69 -36.88
C LEU A 9 11.24 17.32 -35.74
N LEU A 10 10.30 16.58 -35.19
CA LEU A 10 9.93 16.75 -33.80
C LEU A 10 11.25 16.50 -33.05
N ASN A 11 12.08 17.53 -33.00
CA ASN A 11 13.32 17.55 -32.25
C ASN A 11 12.87 17.44 -30.80
N SER A 12 12.78 16.21 -30.31
CA SER A 12 12.76 15.95 -28.88
C SER A 12 14.01 16.63 -28.34
N THR A 13 13.85 17.80 -27.75
CA THR A 13 14.92 18.48 -27.04
C THR A 13 15.40 17.57 -25.91
N LEU A 14 16.69 17.67 -25.55
CA LEU A 14 17.22 16.93 -24.41
C LEU A 14 16.47 17.33 -23.14
N GLY A 15 15.53 16.48 -22.73
CA GLY A 15 14.82 16.60 -21.46
C GLY A 15 15.49 15.72 -20.40
N ARG A 16 15.34 16.08 -19.12
CA ARG A 16 15.62 15.16 -18.03
C ARG A 16 14.38 14.28 -17.85
N LEU A 17 14.57 12.96 -17.81
CA LEU A 17 13.51 12.05 -17.38
C LEU A 17 13.08 12.46 -15.96
N TYR A 18 11.86 12.96 -15.81
CA TYR A 18 11.23 13.07 -14.50
C TYR A 18 10.55 11.74 -14.22
N PHE A 19 11.29 10.84 -13.59
CA PHE A 19 10.77 9.58 -13.05
C PHE A 19 10.60 9.75 -11.56
N VAL A 20 9.36 9.71 -11.09
CA VAL A 20 9.09 9.42 -9.68
C VAL A 20 9.00 7.91 -9.60
N PRO A 21 9.94 7.23 -8.91
CA PRO A 21 9.76 5.83 -8.57
C PRO A 21 8.43 5.70 -7.80
N GLY A 22 7.46 5.02 -8.39
CA GLY A 22 6.15 4.77 -7.81
C GLY A 22 5.90 3.28 -7.63
N MET A 23 4.88 2.93 -6.85
CA MET A 23 4.36 1.56 -6.82
C MET A 23 3.90 1.19 -8.24
N TYR A 24 4.58 0.23 -8.88
CA TYR A 24 4.04 -0.42 -10.07
C TYR A 24 2.83 -1.25 -9.63
N CYS A 25 1.64 -0.78 -9.97
CA CYS A 25 0.41 -1.47 -9.62
C CYS A 25 0.11 -2.53 -10.68
N ASP A 26 0.65 -3.74 -10.47
CA ASP A 26 0.48 -4.86 -11.38
C ASP A 26 -0.93 -5.46 -11.21
N THR A 27 -1.85 -5.08 -12.09
CA THR A 27 -3.22 -5.59 -12.10
C THR A 27 -3.35 -6.97 -12.72
N SER A 28 -2.25 -7.59 -13.19
CA SER A 28 -2.29 -8.91 -13.84
C SER A 28 -2.42 -10.08 -12.86
N LYS A 29 -2.00 -9.90 -11.60
CA LYS A 29 -2.07 -10.95 -10.56
C LYS A 29 -3.41 -10.98 -9.84
N VAL A 30 -3.87 -9.83 -9.36
CA VAL A 30 -5.16 -9.63 -8.71
C VAL A 30 -5.70 -8.25 -9.07
N ASN A 31 -6.96 -7.99 -8.75
CA ASN A 31 -7.60 -6.69 -8.94
C ASN A 31 -7.07 -5.64 -7.96
N PHE A 32 -5.79 -5.32 -8.06
CA PHE A 32 -5.21 -4.16 -7.40
C PHE A 32 -5.85 -2.88 -7.91
N THR A 33 -6.06 -1.94 -7.01
CA THR A 33 -6.64 -0.63 -7.29
C THR A 33 -5.70 0.46 -6.78
N ILE A 34 -5.57 1.54 -7.54
CA ILE A 34 -4.85 2.72 -7.07
C ILE A 34 -5.82 3.56 -6.26
N ALA A 35 -5.46 3.82 -5.00
CA ALA A 35 -6.23 4.69 -4.12
C ALA A 35 -5.37 5.88 -3.68
N THR A 36 -6.01 7.05 -3.54
CA THR A 36 -5.32 8.32 -3.30
C THR A 36 -6.01 9.15 -2.23
N ASN A 37 -5.22 9.88 -1.45
CA ASN A 37 -5.70 10.93 -0.56
C ASN A 37 -4.66 12.07 -0.55
N GLY A 38 -5.04 13.25 -1.05
CA GLY A 38 -4.10 14.34 -1.31
C GLY A 38 -3.01 13.92 -2.30
N SER A 39 -1.75 14.13 -1.93
CA SER A 39 -0.57 13.72 -2.73
C SER A 39 -0.11 12.29 -2.45
N VAL A 40 -0.75 11.57 -1.52
CA VAL A 40 -0.41 10.19 -1.18
C VAL A 40 -1.21 9.24 -2.06
N SER A 41 -0.51 8.28 -2.68
CA SER A 41 -1.11 7.21 -3.47
C SER A 41 -0.59 5.84 -3.00
N THR A 42 -1.38 4.81 -3.22
CA THR A 42 -1.00 3.43 -2.92
C THR A 42 -1.72 2.47 -3.86
N CYS A 43 -1.06 1.37 -4.21
CA CYS A 43 -1.67 0.25 -4.91
C CYS A 43 -2.17 -0.77 -3.88
N LEU A 44 -3.48 -0.92 -3.80
CA LEU A 44 -4.17 -1.67 -2.76
C LEU A 44 -4.97 -2.82 -3.36
N TRP A 45 -4.87 -4.00 -2.76
CA TRP A 45 -5.80 -5.10 -3.00
C TRP A 45 -6.51 -5.43 -1.68
N LEU A 46 -7.84 -5.49 -1.75
CA LEU A 46 -8.68 -5.94 -0.65
C LEU A 46 -9.08 -7.39 -0.94
N SER A 47 -8.66 -8.30 -0.08
CA SER A 47 -9.02 -9.72 -0.20
C SER A 47 -10.47 -9.95 0.25
N ASP A 48 -11.15 -10.86 -0.43
CA ASP A 48 -12.46 -11.41 -0.07
C ASP A 48 -12.35 -12.74 0.70
N ILE A 49 -11.12 -13.23 0.93
CA ILE A 49 -10.84 -14.49 1.61
C ILE A 49 -10.49 -14.23 3.08
N LEU A 50 -11.13 -14.97 3.98
CA LEU A 50 -10.77 -15.00 5.39
C LEU A 50 -9.48 -15.81 5.59
N ALA A 51 -8.51 -15.22 6.28
CA ALA A 51 -7.19 -15.79 6.47
C ALA A 51 -6.63 -15.43 7.86
N THR A 52 -5.75 -16.28 8.38
CA THR A 52 -4.98 -15.91 9.59
C THR A 52 -4.00 -14.79 9.23
N TYR A 53 -3.53 -14.04 10.23
CA TYR A 53 -2.53 -13.00 9.98
C TYR A 53 -1.27 -13.53 9.27
N ASN A 54 -0.83 -14.76 9.59
CA ASN A 54 0.27 -15.42 8.90
C ASN A 54 -0.04 -15.66 7.42
N ASP A 55 -1.19 -16.24 7.12
CA ASP A 55 -1.59 -16.53 5.74
C ASP A 55 -1.78 -15.24 4.94
N SER A 56 -2.37 -14.20 5.55
CA SER A 56 -2.50 -12.88 4.93
C SER A 56 -1.14 -12.25 4.62
N LEU A 57 -0.16 -12.40 5.53
CA LEU A 57 1.20 -11.92 5.31
C LEU A 57 1.86 -12.61 4.12
N TYR A 58 1.82 -13.95 4.07
CA TYR A 58 2.42 -14.73 2.98
C TYR A 58 1.72 -14.49 1.64
N ASN A 59 0.39 -14.44 1.62
CA ASN A 59 -0.38 -14.15 0.40
C ASN A 59 0.00 -12.79 -0.20
N CYS A 60 0.17 -11.75 0.62
CA CYS A 60 0.64 -10.46 0.12
C CYS A 60 2.08 -10.54 -0.42
N GLN A 61 2.96 -11.29 0.24
CA GLN A 61 4.35 -11.48 -0.20
C GLN A 61 4.45 -12.21 -1.54
N ASP A 62 3.64 -13.26 -1.75
CA ASP A 62 3.59 -14.02 -3.01
C ASP A 62 3.10 -13.15 -4.20
N LEU A 63 2.26 -12.16 -3.90
CA LEU A 63 1.85 -11.14 -4.88
C LEU A 63 2.95 -10.11 -5.17
N GLY A 64 4.05 -10.10 -4.42
CA GLY A 64 5.10 -9.08 -4.51
C GLY A 64 4.76 -7.80 -3.76
N ALA A 65 3.88 -7.90 -2.76
CA ALA A 65 3.42 -6.82 -1.90
C ALA A 65 3.67 -7.16 -0.41
N HIS A 66 3.13 -6.35 0.48
CA HIS A 66 3.08 -6.62 1.92
C HIS A 66 1.73 -6.16 2.46
N LEU A 67 1.37 -6.61 3.67
CA LEU A 67 0.16 -6.11 4.32
C LEU A 67 0.22 -4.59 4.50
N PHE A 68 -0.94 -3.93 4.39
CA PHE A 68 -1.03 -2.48 4.30
C PHE A 68 -0.39 -1.79 5.52
N THR A 69 0.50 -0.81 5.28
CA THR A 69 1.20 -0.06 6.34
C THR A 69 0.73 1.38 6.42
N ILE A 70 0.46 1.86 7.64
CA ILE A 70 -0.19 3.15 7.89
C ILE A 70 0.77 4.05 8.67
N LYS A 71 1.64 4.75 7.93
CA LYS A 71 2.66 5.64 8.52
C LYS A 71 2.32 7.11 8.44
N VAL A 72 1.25 7.46 7.72
CA VAL A 72 0.75 8.82 7.54
C VAL A 72 -0.78 8.83 7.56
N PRO A 73 -1.43 9.91 8.02
CA PRO A 73 -2.89 10.00 8.13
C PRO A 73 -3.63 9.78 6.79
N GLU A 74 -3.04 10.20 5.68
CA GLU A 74 -3.60 10.04 4.34
C GLU A 74 -3.77 8.56 3.97
N LYS A 75 -2.84 7.69 4.40
CA LYS A 75 -2.97 6.24 4.20
C LYS A 75 -4.11 5.64 5.04
N LEU A 76 -4.34 6.16 6.25
CA LEU A 76 -5.49 5.76 7.06
C LEU A 76 -6.79 6.12 6.35
N ASN A 77 -6.89 7.35 5.82
CA ASN A 77 -8.04 7.80 5.04
C ASN A 77 -8.26 6.95 3.79
N ILE A 78 -7.19 6.59 3.08
CA ILE A 78 -7.25 5.68 1.93
C ILE A 78 -7.88 4.35 2.36
N LEU A 79 -7.37 3.73 3.42
CA LEU A 79 -7.88 2.44 3.89
C LEU A 79 -9.35 2.55 4.32
N LEU A 80 -9.68 3.51 5.19
CA LEU A 80 -11.05 3.70 5.70
C LEU A 80 -12.06 3.94 4.58
N ASN A 81 -11.71 4.73 3.56
CA ASN A 81 -12.59 4.93 2.40
C ASN A 81 -12.71 3.66 1.54
N SER A 82 -11.63 2.88 1.42
CA SER A 82 -11.61 1.65 0.64
C SER A 82 -12.44 0.55 1.30
N VAL A 83 -12.46 0.48 2.64
CA VAL A 83 -13.20 -0.54 3.39
C VAL A 83 -14.58 -0.09 3.89
N LYS A 84 -14.97 1.17 3.66
CA LYS A 84 -16.18 1.80 4.23
C LYS A 84 -17.47 1.01 3.99
N THR A 85 -17.59 0.35 2.84
CA THR A 85 -18.79 -0.41 2.45
C THR A 85 -18.75 -1.86 2.93
N PHE A 86 -17.66 -2.27 3.57
CA PHE A 86 -17.44 -3.63 4.03
C PHE A 86 -17.69 -3.71 5.54
N ASN A 87 -18.44 -4.72 5.96
CA ASN A 87 -18.72 -4.96 7.38
C ASN A 87 -17.82 -6.06 7.95
N VAL A 88 -16.54 -6.05 7.56
CA VAL A 88 -15.53 -7.05 7.95
C VAL A 88 -14.25 -6.34 8.40
N GLU A 89 -13.44 -7.05 9.18
CA GLU A 89 -12.14 -6.59 9.65
C GLU A 89 -11.03 -7.00 8.67
N TYR A 90 -10.06 -6.10 8.46
CA TYR A 90 -8.90 -6.35 7.62
C TYR A 90 -7.61 -6.37 8.43
N TRP A 91 -6.78 -7.39 8.20
CA TRP A 91 -5.41 -7.43 8.70
C TRP A 91 -4.56 -6.33 8.07
N ILE A 92 -3.88 -5.55 8.92
CA ILE A 92 -2.85 -4.60 8.50
C ILE A 92 -1.46 -5.09 8.87
N GLY A 93 -0.45 -4.48 8.27
CA GLY A 93 0.95 -4.83 8.45
C GLY A 93 1.56 -4.47 9.81
N LEU A 94 0.76 -4.25 10.85
CA LEU A 94 1.22 -3.90 12.19
C LEU A 94 1.26 -5.16 13.06
N ASN A 95 2.39 -5.43 13.72
CA ASN A 95 2.56 -6.61 14.57
C ASN A 95 3.60 -6.41 15.67
N ASP A 96 3.53 -7.15 16.77
CA ASP A 96 4.53 -7.16 17.85
C ASP A 96 5.23 -8.53 18.01
N ARG A 97 5.38 -9.27 16.90
CA ARG A 97 5.96 -10.63 16.89
C ARG A 97 7.35 -10.68 17.51
N ASP A 98 8.19 -9.69 17.18
CA ASP A 98 9.58 -9.64 17.60
C ASP A 98 9.71 -9.33 19.10
N GLN A 99 8.77 -8.55 19.65
CA GLN A 99 8.78 -8.11 21.03
C GLN A 99 7.37 -7.68 21.46
N GLU A 100 6.75 -8.44 22.37
CA GLU A 100 5.42 -8.14 22.91
C GLU A 100 5.32 -6.68 23.36
N GLY A 101 4.25 -6.00 22.93
CA GLY A 101 4.01 -4.60 23.25
C GLY A 101 4.82 -3.59 22.43
N VAL A 102 5.75 -4.04 21.56
CA VAL A 102 6.47 -3.19 20.61
C VAL A 102 6.02 -3.52 19.18
N PHE A 103 5.04 -2.75 18.70
CA PHE A 103 4.49 -2.94 17.37
C PHE A 103 5.42 -2.37 16.28
N ARG A 104 5.59 -3.15 15.22
CA ARG A 104 6.43 -2.86 14.05
C ARG A 104 5.67 -3.05 12.76
N TRP A 105 6.04 -2.30 11.75
CA TRP A 105 5.50 -2.43 10.40
C TRP A 105 6.24 -3.51 9.61
N VAL A 106 5.50 -4.35 8.88
CA VAL A 106 6.06 -5.46 8.09
C VAL A 106 6.88 -5.04 6.86
N ASP A 107 6.80 -3.77 6.45
CA ASP A 107 7.49 -3.27 5.25
C ASP A 107 8.96 -2.92 5.54
N ASP A 108 9.26 -2.27 6.66
CA ASP A 108 10.62 -1.82 7.01
C ASP A 108 11.03 -2.08 8.46
N GLY A 109 10.16 -2.71 9.27
CA GLY A 109 10.43 -3.00 10.69
C GLY A 109 10.40 -1.77 11.61
N SER A 110 10.00 -0.60 11.10
CA SER A 110 9.90 0.61 11.90
C SER A 110 8.87 0.46 13.01
N VAL A 111 9.20 0.98 14.20
CA VAL A 111 8.33 0.94 15.37
C VAL A 111 7.17 1.91 15.18
N TRP A 112 5.96 1.49 15.53
CA TRP A 112 4.81 2.37 15.57
C TRP A 112 4.89 3.30 16.78
N THR A 113 4.88 4.60 16.53
CA THR A 113 5.04 5.64 17.55
C THR A 113 3.71 6.29 17.99
N ASN A 114 2.55 5.73 17.62
CA ASN A 114 1.22 6.24 17.95
C ASN A 114 1.01 7.75 17.67
N ASN A 115 1.51 8.23 16.52
CA ASN A 115 1.38 9.64 16.14
C ASN A 115 -0.07 10.04 15.76
N PHE A 116 -0.94 9.06 15.51
CA PHE A 116 -2.36 9.24 15.20
C PHE A 116 -3.13 7.94 15.53
N PRO A 117 -4.44 8.04 15.84
CA PRO A 117 -5.24 6.87 16.20
C PRO A 117 -5.38 5.92 15.01
N LEU A 118 -4.89 4.68 15.17
CA LEU A 118 -5.01 3.61 14.18
C LEU A 118 -6.21 2.69 14.41
N PHE A 119 -6.82 2.74 15.59
CA PHE A 119 -7.88 1.82 15.97
C PHE A 119 -9.22 2.30 15.44
N ALA A 120 -9.62 1.72 14.31
CA ALA A 120 -10.95 1.78 13.76
C ALA A 120 -11.55 0.37 13.76
N PRO A 121 -12.87 0.19 13.89
CA PRO A 121 -13.51 -1.12 14.04
C PRO A 121 -13.35 -2.08 12.84
N MET A 122 -12.78 -1.62 11.73
CA MET A 122 -12.56 -2.43 10.51
C MET A 122 -11.09 -2.84 10.32
N ILE A 123 -10.20 -2.52 11.27
CA ILE A 123 -8.76 -2.70 11.12
C ILE A 123 -8.22 -3.48 12.32
N ILE A 124 -7.50 -4.57 12.04
CA ILE A 124 -6.90 -5.42 13.07
C ILE A 124 -5.39 -5.60 12.84
N ALA A 125 -4.63 -5.53 13.93
CA ALA A 125 -3.19 -5.71 13.98
C ALA A 125 -2.86 -7.00 14.73
N TYR A 126 -1.74 -7.65 14.39
CA TYR A 126 -1.35 -8.87 15.08
C TYR A 126 -0.75 -8.56 16.44
N ARG A 127 -1.23 -9.26 17.46
CA ARG A 127 -0.68 -9.22 18.81
C ARG A 127 -0.23 -10.61 19.22
N ASN A 128 1.00 -10.73 19.69
CA ASN A 128 1.53 -11.97 20.22
C ASN A 128 0.85 -12.27 21.57
N ASN A 129 0.43 -13.52 21.78
CA ASN A 129 0.02 -14.06 23.08
C ASN A 129 -0.97 -13.30 24.00
N TYR A 130 -1.95 -12.55 23.48
CA TYR A 130 -3.16 -12.24 24.26
C TYR A 130 -4.42 -12.40 23.42
N VAL A 131 -5.09 -13.53 23.63
CA VAL A 131 -6.55 -13.58 23.57
C VAL A 131 -7.04 -12.65 24.68
N LEU A 132 -7.75 -11.60 24.30
CA LEU A 132 -8.77 -10.99 25.15
C LEU A 132 -10.12 -11.18 24.46
#